data_AF-A0A970Q001-F1
#
_entry.id   AF-A0A970Q001-F1
#
_cell.length_a   1.000
_cell.length_b   1.000
_cell.length_c   1.000
_cell.angle_alpha   90.00
_cell.angle_beta   90.00
_cell.angle_gamma   90.00
#
_symmetry.space_group_name_H-M   'P 1'
#
loop_
_entity.id
_entity.type
_entity.pdbx_description
1 polymer ?
#
loop_
_entity_poly.entity_id
_entity_poly.type
_entity_poly.pdbx_seq_one_letter_code
_entity_poly.pdbx_strand_id
1 'polypeptide(L)' 'MKDNILSYTVNPEDNYVYLRDVMKIHLKLSHSLLTKLKQQNKIRVNDQITLTNYRLQAGDRVT' A
#
# COMPACT_ATOMS: atom_id res chain seq x y z
N MET A 1 8.61 -9.41 -19.02
CA MET A 1 7.29 -9.41 -18.38
C MET A 1 7.09 -8.04 -17.76
N LYS A 2 6.00 -7.33 -18.10
CA LYS A 2 5.68 -6.05 -17.44
C LYS A 2 5.09 -6.36 -16.07
N ASP A 3 5.90 -6.33 -15.04
CA ASP A 3 5.39 -6.35 -13.68
C ASP A 3 4.74 -4.99 -13.42
N ASN A 4 3.40 -4.97 -13.37
CA ASN A 4 2.63 -3.78 -13.01
C ASN A 4 2.76 -3.54 -11.50
N ILE A 5 3.95 -3.10 -11.08
CA ILE A 5 4.28 -2.77 -9.69
C ILE A 5 3.83 -1.34 -9.45
N LEU A 6 3.00 -1.16 -8.43
CA LEU A 6 2.67 0.16 -7.90
C LEU A 6 3.54 0.39 -6.68
N SER A 7 4.36 1.43 -6.68
CA SER A 7 5.22 1.76 -5.56
C SER A 7 4.90 3.15 -5.02
N TYR A 8 4.88 3.28 -3.71
CA TYR A 8 4.70 4.53 -3.01
C TYR A 8 5.65 4.63 -1.82
N THR A 9 6.27 5.78 -1.61
CA THR A 9 7.07 6.06 -0.41
C THR A 9 6.35 7.10 0.41
N VAL A 10 6.11 6.80 1.69
CA VAL A 10 5.39 7.69 2.61
C VAL A 10 6.28 8.88 2.96
N ASN A 11 5.83 10.09 2.64
CA ASN A 11 6.49 11.33 3.04
C ASN A 11 6.05 11.74 4.45
N PRO A 12 6.91 12.43 5.21
CA PRO A 12 6.55 12.97 6.53
C PRO A 12 5.37 13.96 6.48
N GLU A 13 5.17 14.61 5.34
CA GLU A 13 4.11 15.59 5.10
C GLU A 13 2.76 14.93 4.77
N ASP A 14 2.76 13.62 4.48
CA ASP A 14 1.55 12.89 4.16
C ASP A 14 0.74 12.59 5.43
N ASN A 15 -0.55 12.91 5.40
CA ASN A 15 -1.47 12.59 6.49
C ASN A 15 -2.02 11.14 6.39
N TYR A 16 -1.29 10.22 5.78
CA TYR A 16 -1.71 8.81 5.68
C TYR A 16 -1.37 8.06 6.96
N VAL A 17 -2.40 7.78 7.78
CA VAL A 17 -2.21 7.07 9.04
C VAL A 17 -2.04 5.56 8.82
N TYR A 18 -2.81 4.99 7.89
CA TYR A 18 -2.82 3.56 7.63
C TYR A 18 -2.55 3.22 6.17
N LEU A 19 -2.07 2.00 5.94
CA LEU A 19 -1.83 1.46 4.59
C LEU A 19 -3.08 1.50 3.70
N ARG A 20 -4.28 1.28 4.27
CA ARG A 20 -5.55 1.43 3.54
C ARG A 20 -5.77 2.82 2.96
N ASP A 21 -5.22 3.86 3.59
CA ASP A 21 -5.41 5.25 3.19
C ASP A 21 -4.57 5.53 1.95
N VAL A 22 -3.31 5.09 1.91
CA VAL A 22 -2.46 5.12 0.71
C VAL A 22 -3.13 4.37 -0.45
N MET A 23 -3.63 3.16 -0.18
CA MET A 23 -4.26 2.32 -1.22
C MET A 23 -5.50 2.98 -1.84
N LYS A 24 -6.32 3.66 -1.03
CA LYS A 24 -7.58 4.26 -1.48
C LYS A 24 -7.44 5.69 -1.98
N ILE A 25 -6.62 6.50 -1.33
CA ILE A 25 -6.53 7.95 -1.58
C ILE A 25 -5.44 8.22 -2.62
N HIS A 26 -4.24 7.67 -2.41
CA HIS A 26 -3.11 7.91 -3.28
C HIS A 26 -3.17 7.04 -4.54
N LEU A 27 -3.21 5.72 -4.36
CA LEU A 27 -3.24 4.75 -5.47
C LEU A 27 -4.62 4.57 -6.11
N LYS A 28 -5.68 5.11 -5.48
CA LYS A 28 -7.07 5.07 -5.95
C LYS A 28 -7.53 3.67 -6.38
N LEU A 29 -7.08 2.65 -5.65
CA LEU A 29 -7.44 1.27 -5.96
C LEU A 29 -8.91 1.02 -5.68
N SER A 30 -9.57 0.30 -6.59
CA SER A 30 -10.94 -0.15 -6.37
C SER A 30 -11.01 -1.15 -5.22
N HIS A 31 -12.19 -1.23 -4.59
CA HIS A 31 -12.40 -2.16 -3.49
C HIS A 31 -12.16 -3.62 -3.90
N SER A 32 -12.61 -4.02 -5.10
CA SER A 32 -12.42 -5.38 -5.62
C SER A 32 -10.95 -5.71 -5.86
N LEU A 33 -10.17 -4.76 -6.39
CA LEU A 33 -8.73 -4.93 -6.59
C LEU A 33 -7.99 -5.05 -5.26
N LEU A 34 -8.31 -4.18 -4.29
CA LEU A 34 -7.70 -4.24 -2.96
C LEU A 34 -7.98 -5.58 -2.27
N THR A 35 -9.21 -6.10 -2.37
CA THR A 35 -9.57 -7.43 -1.83
C THR A 35 -8.77 -8.54 -2.49
N LYS A 36 -8.61 -8.50 -3.82
CA LYS A 36 -7.80 -9.49 -4.54
C LYS A 36 -6.32 -9.42 -4.14
N LEU A 37 -5.75 -8.23 -4.01
CA LEU A 37 -4.35 -8.03 -3.60
C LEU A 37 -4.11 -8.54 -2.17
N LYS A 38 -5.07 -8.36 -1.26
CA LYS A 38 -5.05 -8.92 0.10
C LYS A 38 -5.04 -10.44 0.07
N GLN A 39 -5.98 -11.07 -0.64
CA GLN A 39 -6.09 -12.52 -0.73
C GLN A 39 -4.84 -13.16 -1.36
N GLN A 40 -4.19 -12.44 -2.28
CA GLN A 40 -2.98 -12.89 -2.95
C GLN A 40 -1.67 -12.55 -2.20
N ASN A 41 -1.73 -11.94 -1.01
CA ASN A 41 -0.55 -11.52 -0.26
C ASN A 41 0.42 -10.65 -1.09
N LYS A 42 -0.13 -9.80 -1.96
CA LYS A 42 0.66 -8.97 -2.89
C LYS A 42 1.00 -7.58 -2.36
N ILE A 43 0.45 -7.21 -1.22
CA ILE A 43 0.69 -5.91 -0.59
C ILE A 43 1.92 -6.04 0.31
N ARG A 44 2.93 -5.21 0.07
CA ARG A 44 4.17 -5.18 0.85
C ARG A 44 4.45 -3.79 1.38
N VAL A 45 4.95 -3.73 2.61
CA VAL A 45 5.57 -2.54 3.18
C VAL A 45 6.99 -2.92 3.56
N ASN A 46 7.97 -2.17 3.08
CA ASN A 46 9.40 -2.46 3.27
C ASN A 46 9.74 -3.91 2.93
N ASP A 47 9.26 -4.38 1.76
CA ASP A 47 9.40 -5.75 1.25
C ASP A 47 8.72 -6.86 2.07
N GLN A 48 8.02 -6.53 3.16
CA GLN A 48 7.28 -7.48 3.99
C GLN A 48 5.79 -7.50 3.65
N ILE A 49 5.21 -8.69 3.47
CA ILE A 49 3.77 -8.85 3.27
C ILE A 49 3.02 -8.26 4.46
N THR A 50 2.15 -7.30 4.20
CA THR A 50 1.57 -6.46 5.25
C THR A 50 0.07 -6.26 5.06
N LEU A 51 -0.65 -6.25 6.18
CA LEU A 51 -2.09 -6.05 6.22
C LEU A 51 -2.45 -4.56 6.18
N THR A 52 -3.64 -4.23 5.66
CA THR A 52 -4.06 -2.83 5.45
C THR A 52 -4.34 -2.02 6.73
N ASN A 53 -4.35 -2.67 7.89
CA ASN A 53 -4.43 -2.02 9.21
C ASN A 53 -3.06 -1.61 9.75
N TYR A 54 -1.97 -1.91 9.04
CA TYR A 54 -0.65 -1.43 9.36
C TYR A 54 -0.62 0.10 9.40
N ARG A 55 -0.01 0.63 10.47
CA ARG A 55 0.19 2.05 10.68
C ARG A 55 1.48 2.46 9.99
N LEU A 56 1.38 3.39 9.06
CA LEU A 56 2.51 3.85 8.27
C LEU A 56 3.43 4.74 9.08
N GLN A 57 4.71 4.68 8.77
CA GLN A 57 5.74 5.60 9.21
C GLN A 57 6.32 6.34 8.01
N ALA A 58 6.81 7.56 8.25
CA ALA A 58 7.53 8.29 7.22
C ALA A 58 8.76 7.49 6.77
N GLY A 59 8.96 7.40 5.45
CA GLY A 59 9.99 6.59 4.83
C GLY A 59 9.57 5.16 4.47
N ASP A 60 8.40 4.70 4.91
CA ASP A 60 7.89 3.37 4.54
C ASP A 60 7.67 3.28 3.03
N ARG A 61 8.19 2.19 2.44
CA ARG A 61 7.99 1.86 1.03
C ARG A 61 6.87 0.85 0.87
N VAL A 62 5.77 1.31 0.31
CA VAL A 62 4.59 0.51 -0.04
C VAL A 62 4.72 0.00 -1.48
N THR A 63 4.50 -1.30 -1.69
CA THR A 63 4.55 -1.97 -3.00
C THR A 63 3.47 -3.03 -3.17
#